data_AF-A0A444KCU4-F1
#
_entry.id   AF-A0A444KCU4-F1
#
_cell.length_a   1.000
_cell.length_b   1.000
_cell.length_c   1.000
_cell.angle_alpha   90.00
_cell.angle_beta   90.00
_cell.angle_gamma   90.00
#
_symmetry.space_group_name_H-M   'P 1'
#
loop_
_entity.id
_entity.type
_entity.pdbx_description
1 polymer ?
#
loop_
_entity_poly.entity_id
_entity_poly.type
_entity_poly.pdbx_seq_one_letter_code
_entity_poly.pdbx_strand_id
1 'polypeptide(L)' 'FLAGDRFTAADAFFAPVAFRAQSYGLEFEGAAAAYPKRLLDLPAMREWYAAGLAETWREPEHEAEVRAAGAIVEDLRATA' A
#
# COMPACT_ATOMS: atom_id res chain seq x y z
N PHE A 1 -10.25 15.40 0.77
CA PHE A 1 -10.67 14.01 0.91
C PHE A 1 -11.88 13.79 0.00
N LEU A 2 -12.28 12.55 -0.26
CA LEU A 2 -13.28 12.25 -1.29
C LEU A 2 -14.66 12.86 -0.97
N ALA A 3 -15.00 12.96 0.31
CA ALA A 3 -16.29 13.51 0.76
C ALA A 3 -16.16 14.90 1.43
N GLY A 4 -15.07 15.64 1.18
CA GLY A 4 -14.87 17.00 1.69
C GLY A 4 -13.49 17.25 2.31
N ASP A 5 -13.45 18.11 3.33
CA ASP A 5 -12.23 18.59 3.99
C ASP A 5 -11.69 17.61 5.05
N ARG A 6 -12.54 16.72 5.57
CA ARG A 6 -12.22 15.71 6.61
C ARG A 6 -12.15 14.29 6.04
N PHE A 7 -11.32 13.47 6.67
CA PHE A 7 -11.17 12.05 6.34
C PHE A 7 -12.44 11.28 6.72
N THR A 8 -12.86 10.35 5.87
CA THR A 8 -14.07 9.55 6.06
C THR A 8 -13.85 8.08 5.69
N ALA A 9 -14.89 7.25 5.90
CA ALA A 9 -14.87 5.86 5.47
C ALA A 9 -14.63 5.69 3.95
N ALA A 10 -15.04 6.66 3.13
CA ALA A 10 -14.75 6.65 1.70
C ALA A 10 -13.24 6.70 1.44
N ASP A 11 -12.51 7.51 2.21
CA ASP A 11 -11.05 7.60 2.09
C ASP A 11 -10.36 6.33 2.62
N ALA A 12 -10.87 5.77 3.73
CA ALA A 12 -10.38 4.51 4.29
C ALA A 12 -10.50 3.34 3.30
N PHE A 13 -11.61 3.27 2.55
CA PHE A 13 -11.79 2.27 1.50
C PHE A 13 -10.71 2.38 0.39
N PHE A 14 -10.22 3.59 0.11
CA PHE A 14 -9.19 3.84 -0.89
C PHE A 14 -7.74 3.72 -0.38
N ALA A 15 -7.53 3.49 0.92
CA ALA A 15 -6.20 3.24 1.48
C ALA A 15 -5.39 2.15 0.75
N PRO A 16 -5.93 0.93 0.52
CA PRO A 16 -5.19 -0.11 -0.23
C PRO A 16 -4.94 0.26 -1.71
N VAL A 17 -5.73 1.17 -2.29
CA VAL A 17 -5.49 1.67 -3.66
C VAL A 17 -4.30 2.63 -3.67
N ALA A 18 -4.15 3.46 -2.63
CA ALA A 18 -3.01 4.36 -2.49
C ALA A 18 -1.66 3.61 -2.43
N PHE A 19 -1.60 2.47 -1.74
CA PHE A 19 -0.39 1.62 -1.76
C PHE A 19 -0.08 1.04 -3.14
N ARG A 20 -1.11 0.62 -3.90
CA ARG A 20 -0.89 0.13 -5.27
C ARG A 20 -0.39 1.24 -6.20
N ALA A 21 -0.90 2.45 -6.04
CA ALA A 21 -0.39 3.62 -6.76
C ALA A 21 1.11 3.86 -6.50
N GLN A 22 1.62 3.55 -5.31
CA GLN A 22 3.05 3.68 -4.96
C GLN A 22 3.94 2.67 -5.69
N SER A 23 3.47 1.42 -5.89
CA SER A 23 4.33 0.32 -6.36
C SER A 23 4.10 -0.09 -7.82
N TYR A 24 2.94 0.20 -8.41
CA TYR A 24 2.60 -0.30 -9.76
C TYR A 24 3.02 0.64 -10.90
N GLY A 25 3.66 1.78 -10.59
CA GLY A 25 4.07 2.76 -11.61
C GLY A 25 2.88 3.43 -12.31
N LEU A 26 1.76 3.59 -11.60
CA LEU A 26 0.57 4.25 -12.16
C LEU A 26 0.79 5.76 -12.22
N GLU A 27 0.46 6.36 -13.35
CA GLU A 27 0.46 7.81 -13.54
C GLU A 27 -0.95 8.37 -13.35
N PHE A 28 -1.02 9.54 -12.71
CA PHE A 28 -2.28 10.22 -12.42
C PHE A 28 -2.18 11.69 -12.82
N GLU A 29 -3.33 12.27 -13.16
CA GLU A 29 -3.43 13.67 -13.56
C GLU A 29 -4.40 14.45 -12.66
N GLY A 30 -4.24 15.77 -12.64
CA GLY A 30 -5.13 16.69 -11.93
C GLY A 30 -5.25 16.38 -10.44
N ALA A 31 -6.48 16.46 -9.91
CA ALA A 31 -6.76 16.23 -8.49
C ALA A 31 -6.41 14.81 -8.02
N ALA A 32 -6.43 13.83 -8.92
CA ALA A 32 -6.10 12.45 -8.60
C ALA A 32 -4.60 12.28 -8.29
N ALA A 33 -3.71 13.08 -8.87
CA ALA A 33 -2.27 12.98 -8.63
C ALA A 33 -1.86 13.29 -7.18
N ALA A 34 -2.60 14.17 -6.51
CA ALA A 34 -2.29 14.55 -5.12
C ALA A 34 -2.93 13.62 -4.07
N TYR A 35 -3.98 12.89 -4.45
CA TYR A 35 -4.82 12.17 -3.50
C TYR A 35 -4.16 10.93 -2.88
N PRO A 36 -3.54 9.99 -3.66
CA PRO A 36 -2.81 8.86 -3.10
C PRO A 36 -1.70 9.30 -2.15
N LYS A 37 -0.92 10.32 -2.54
CA LYS A 37 0.12 10.90 -1.68
C LYS A 37 -0.46 11.42 -0.37
N ARG A 38 -1.57 12.16 -0.42
CA ARG A 38 -2.25 12.66 0.79
C ARG A 38 -2.69 11.52 1.72
N LEU A 39 -3.16 10.40 1.18
CA LEU A 39 -3.49 9.22 1.99
C LEU A 39 -2.23 8.60 2.60
N LEU A 40 -1.20 8.34 1.80
CA LEU A 40 0.06 7.73 2.26
C LEU A 40 0.78 8.57 3.34
N ASP A 41 0.60 9.89 3.33
CA ASP A 41 1.17 10.79 4.33
C ASP A 41 0.43 10.77 5.69
N LEU A 42 -0.76 10.13 5.78
CA LEU A 42 -1.51 10.03 7.04
C LEU A 42 -0.72 9.21 8.08
N PRO A 43 -0.69 9.61 9.36
CA PRO A 43 0.02 8.87 10.41
C PRO A 43 -0.38 7.39 10.48
N ALA A 44 -1.68 7.10 10.45
CA ALA A 44 -2.19 5.73 10.48
C ALA A 44 -1.79 4.90 9.25
N MET A 45 -1.66 5.52 8.08
CA MET A 45 -1.20 4.83 6.86
C MET A 45 0.29 4.48 6.94
N ARG A 46 1.10 5.39 7.49
CA ARG A 46 2.53 5.16 7.71
C ARG A 46 2.77 4.07 8.76
N GLU A 47 1.99 4.11 9.84
CA GLU A 47 2.00 3.06 10.87
C GLU A 47 1.60 1.71 10.28
N TRP A 48 0.50 1.66 9.52
CA TRP A 48 0.05 0.43 8.87
C TRP A 48 1.09 -0.13 7.90
N TYR A 49 1.73 0.72 7.10
CA TYR A 49 2.80 0.30 6.19
C TYR A 49 4.00 -0.28 6.94
N ALA A 50 4.46 0.40 7.99
CA ALA A 50 5.56 -0.07 8.82
C ALA A 50 5.23 -1.40 9.51
N ALA A 51 4.00 -1.55 10.02
CA ALA A 51 3.53 -2.79 10.64
C ALA A 51 3.47 -3.94 9.62
N GLY A 52 2.98 -3.69 8.41
CA GLY A 52 2.94 -4.70 7.34
C GLY A 52 4.34 -5.15 6.90
N LEU A 53 5.32 -4.24 6.85
CA LEU A 53 6.71 -4.64 6.62
C LEU A 53 7.30 -5.42 7.81
N ALA A 54 6.91 -5.10 9.05
CA ALA A 54 7.39 -5.80 10.23
C ALA A 54 6.74 -7.17 10.47
N GLU A 55 5.63 -7.48 9.80
CA GLU A 55 4.92 -8.75 9.96
C GLU A 55 5.79 -9.93 9.48
N THR A 56 5.97 -10.92 10.35
CA THR A 56 6.78 -12.13 10.09
C THR A 56 5.93 -13.35 9.73
N TRP A 57 4.61 -13.29 9.95
CA TRP A 57 3.73 -14.39 9.55
C TRP A 57 3.71 -14.53 8.02
N ARG A 58 3.73 -15.78 7.54
CA ARG A 58 3.72 -16.13 6.11
C ARG A 58 2.75 -17.28 5.88
N GLU A 59 2.09 -17.26 4.73
CA GLU A 59 1.32 -18.39 4.23
C GLU A 59 2.17 -19.14 3.19
N PRO A 60 2.60 -20.37 3.48
CA PRO A 60 3.55 -21.09 2.64
C PRO A 60 3.13 -21.22 1.17
N GLU A 61 1.84 -21.42 0.93
CA GLU A 61 1.26 -21.58 -0.41
C GLU A 61 1.41 -20.29 -1.23
N HIS A 62 1.05 -19.14 -0.66
CA HIS A 62 1.22 -17.85 -1.35
C HIS A 62 2.70 -17.49 -1.54
N GLU A 63 3.60 -17.83 -0.61
CA GLU A 63 5.04 -17.63 -0.80
C GLU A 63 5.58 -18.47 -1.96
N ALA A 64 5.10 -19.70 -2.12
CA ALA A 64 5.47 -20.56 -3.24
C ALA A 64 4.95 -20.00 -4.58
N GLU A 65 3.72 -19.50 -4.63
CA GLU A 65 3.14 -18.86 -5.82
C GLU A 65 3.95 -17.64 -6.27
N VAL A 66 4.34 -16.77 -5.34
CA VAL A 66 5.17 -15.58 -5.66
C VAL A 66 6.51 -15.99 -6.28
N ARG A 67 7.18 -17.01 -5.71
CA ARG A 67 8.46 -17.52 -6.26
C ARG A 67 8.30 -18.19 -7.62
N ALA A 68 7.14 -18.79 -7.89
CA ALA A 68 6.84 -19.42 -9.17
C ALA A 68 6.51 -18.39 -10.27
N ALA A 69 5.92 -17.24 -9.90
CA ALA A 69 5.51 -16.20 -10.83
C ALA A 69 6.67 -15.35 -11.38
N GLY A 70 7.81 -15.30 -10.70
CA GLY A 70 8.96 -14.52 -11.15
C GLY A 70 10.13 -14.47 -10.16
N ALA A 71 11.12 -13.64 -10.49
CA ALA A 71 12.26 -13.38 -9.60
C ALA A 71 11.95 -12.23 -8.64
N ILE A 72 12.17 -12.46 -7.34
CA ILE A 72 12.11 -11.42 -6.32
C ILE A 72 13.38 -10.58 -6.43
N VAL A 73 13.24 -9.31 -6.83
CA VAL A 73 14.37 -8.36 -6.96
C VAL A 73 14.70 -7.67 -5.65
N GLU A 74 13.71 -7.51 -4.78
CA GLU A 74 13.82 -6.88 -3.47
C GLU A 74 12.71 -7.40 -2.56
N ASP A 75 13.05 -7.80 -1.33
CA ASP A 75 12.08 -8.14 -0.28
C ASP A 75 12.29 -7.18 0.90
N LEU A 76 11.38 -6.23 1.06
CA LEU A 76 11.43 -5.20 2.09
C LEU A 76 10.83 -5.66 3.43
N ARG A 77 10.26 -6.86 3.48
CA ARG A 77 9.61 -7.39 4.68
C ARG A 77 10.66 -7.83 5.69
N ALA A 78 10.32 -7.77 6.97
CA ALA A 78 11.12 -8.35 8.04
C ALA A 78 11.32 -9.85 7.81
N THR A 79 12.48 -10.35 8.22
CA THR A 79 12.79 -11.78 8.15
C THR A 79 11.84 -12.56 9.06
N ALA A 80 11.18 -13.57 8.50
CA ALA A 80 10.28 -14.48 9.21
C ALA A 80 11.03 -15.43 10.15
#